data_AF-A0A4Y2J3G4-F1
#
_entry.id   AF-A0A4Y2J3G4-F1
#
_cell.length_a   1.000
_cell.length_b   1.000
_cell.length_c   1.000
_cell.angle_alpha   90.00
_cell.angle_beta   90.00
_cell.angle_gamma   90.00
#
_symmetry.space_group_name_H-M   'P 1'
#
loop_
_entity.id
_entity.type
_entity.pdbx_description
1 polymer ?
#
loop_
_entity_poly.entity_id
_entity_poly.type
_entity_poly.pdbx_seq_one_letter_code
_entity_poly.pdbx_strand_id
1 'polypeptide(L)' 'MSGNIGMENLIPIVNRLQDAFTKLGVNLSLDLPQIAVIGGQSAGKSSVLENFVGKDFLPRGSGIVT' A
#
# COMPACT_ATOMS: atom_id res chain seq x y z
N MET A 1 10.49 -10.52 -13.73
CA MET A 1 9.74 -9.41 -13.09
C MET A 1 10.45 -9.13 -11.78
N SER A 2 11.18 -8.02 -11.67
CA SER A 2 11.82 -7.66 -10.40
C SER A 2 10.74 -7.11 -9.48
N GLY A 3 10.21 -7.96 -8.60
CA GLY A 3 9.34 -7.53 -7.51
C GLY A 3 10.10 -6.58 -6.58
N ASN A 4 9.36 -5.83 -5.76
CA ASN A 4 9.96 -5.01 -4.71
C ASN A 4 10.45 -5.92 -3.57
N ILE A 5 11.59 -6.60 -3.76
CA ILE A 5 12.18 -7.59 -2.83
C ILE A 5 12.30 -7.02 -1.41
N GLY A 6 12.62 -5.73 -1.29
CA GLY A 6 12.64 -5.03 0.00
C GLY A 6 11.28 -5.05 0.72
N MET A 7 10.19 -4.76 0.00
CA MET A 7 8.83 -4.84 0.56
C MET A 7 8.40 -6.28 0.84
N GLU A 8 8.75 -7.23 -0.04
CA GLU A 8 8.42 -8.65 0.17
C GLU A 8 8.99 -9.18 1.50
N ASN A 9 10.16 -8.69 1.90
CA ASN A 9 10.76 -9.01 3.20
C ASN A 9 10.20 -8.17 4.35
N LEU A 10 9.87 -6.90 4.11
CA LEU A 10 9.44 -5.96 5.16
C LEU A 10 7.97 -6.17 5.58
N ILE A 11 7.08 -6.48 4.63
CA ILE A 11 5.65 -6.66 4.88
C ILE A 11 5.38 -7.73 5.95
N PRO A 12 5.95 -8.96 5.87
CA PRO A 12 5.73 -9.99 6.88
C PRO A 12 6.25 -9.58 8.27
N ILE A 13 7.34 -8.82 8.34
CA ILE A 13 7.94 -8.36 9.60
C ILE A 13 7.01 -7.33 10.26
N VAL A 14 6.57 -6.33 9.50
CA VAL A 14 5.66 -5.29 9.99
C VAL A 14 4.33 -5.89 10.43
N ASN A 15 3.76 -6.83 9.67
CA ASN A 15 2.51 -7.49 10.04
C ASN A 15 2.67 -8.28 11.36
N ARG A 16 3.77 -9.04 11.53
CA ARG A 16 4.04 -9.76 12.78
C ARG A 16 4.20 -8.81 13.97
N LEU A 17 4.83 -7.66 13.75
CA LEU A 17 4.97 -6.63 14.77
C LEU A 17 3.58 -6.09 15.17
N GLN A 18 2.77 -5.69 14.18
CA GLN A 18 1.41 -5.21 14.42
C GLN A 18 0.54 -6.25 15.17
N ASP A 19 0.63 -7.53 14.80
CA ASP A 19 -0.08 -8.62 15.49
C ASP A 19 0.36 -8.78 16.96
N ALA A 20 1.67 -8.66 17.23
CA ALA A 20 2.21 -8.77 18.58
C ALA A 20 1.72 -7.61 19.48
N PHE A 21 1.76 -6.38 18.97
CA PHE A 21 1.29 -5.21 19.72
C PHE A 21 -0.23 -5.21 19.91
N THR A 22 -0.99 -5.65 18.91
CA THR A 22 -2.45 -5.83 19.02
C THR A 22 -2.81 -6.84 20.12
N LYS A 23 -2.08 -7.96 20.22
CA LYS A 23 -2.28 -8.97 21.28
C LYS A 23 -1.96 -8.45 22.68
N LEU A 24 -1.01 -7.53 22.79
CA LEU A 24 -0.65 -6.90 24.06
C LEU A 24 -1.61 -5.76 24.46
N GLY A 25 -2.59 -5.42 23.60
CA GLY A 25 -3.50 -4.30 23.83
C GLY A 25 -2.81 -2.93 23.75
N VAL A 26 -1.62 -2.87 23.15
CA VAL A 26 -0.82 -1.65 23.02
C VAL A 26 -0.91 -1.16 21.59
N ASN A 27 -1.27 0.11 21.41
CA ASN A 27 -1.25 0.73 20.10
C ASN A 27 0.19 0.96 19.65
N LEU A 28 0.60 0.26 18.59
CA LEU A 28 1.85 0.51 17.91
C LEU A 28 1.67 1.66 16.91
N SER A 29 2.22 2.82 17.25
CA SER A 29 2.34 3.95 16.33
C SER A 29 3.56 3.74 15.42
N LEU A 30 3.43 2.94 14.36
CA LEU A 30 4.42 2.94 13.28
C LEU A 30 4.12 4.09 12.33
N ASP A 31 4.99 5.10 12.33
CA ASP A 31 4.95 6.15 11.32
C ASP A 31 5.59 5.61 10.03
N LEU A 32 4.76 5.01 9.18
CA LEU A 32 5.18 4.49 7.88
C LEU A 32 5.07 5.59 6.82
N PRO A 33 6.02 5.66 5.87
CA PRO A 33 5.97 6.65 4.81
C PRO A 33 4.69 6.48 3.98
N GLN A 34 3.91 7.55 3.86
CA GLN A 34 2.70 7.57 3.07
C GLN A 34 2.98 8.09 1.66
N ILE A 35 2.38 7.46 0.65
CA ILE A 35 2.46 7.89 -0.74
C ILE A 35 1.10 8.47 -1.14
N ALA A 36 1.07 9.74 -1.51
CA ALA A 36 -0.11 10.40 -2.04
C ALA A 36 0.07 10.68 -3.55
N VAL A 37 -0.97 10.42 -4.33
CA VAL A 37 -0.96 10.68 -5.78
C VAL A 37 -2.05 11.69 -6.10
N ILE A 38 -1.66 12.82 -6.69
CA ILE A 38 -2.55 13.90 -7.09
C ILE A 38 -2.50 14.10 -8.61
N GLY A 39 -3.65 14.36 -9.22
CA GLY A 39 -3.75 14.56 -10.66
C GLY A 39 -5.19 14.54 -11.16
N GLY A 40 -5.39 14.98 -12.40
CA GLY A 40 -6.70 15.01 -13.04
C GLY A 40 -7.38 13.64 -13.12
N GLN A 41 -8.68 13.63 -13.43
CA GLN A 41 -9.39 12.40 -13.77
C GLN A 41 -8.70 11.74 -14.97
N SER A 42 -8.58 10.41 -14.96
CA SER A 42 -7.91 9.64 -16.03
C SER A 42 -6.40 9.88 -16.21
N ALA A 43 -5.73 10.61 -15.31
CA ALA A 43 -4.28 10.82 -15.36
C ALA A 43 -3.43 9.57 -15.01
N GLY A 44 -4.04 8.40 -14.88
CA GLY A 44 -3.33 7.15 -14.57
C GLY A 44 -2.92 6.97 -13.10
N LYS A 45 -3.54 7.71 -12.16
CA LYS A 45 -3.23 7.64 -10.72
C LYS A 45 -3.26 6.21 -10.17
N SER A 46 -4.33 5.49 -10.43
CA SER A 46 -4.51 4.10 -9.99
C SER A 46 -3.48 3.17 -10.65
N SER A 47 -3.17 3.38 -11.93
CA SER A 47 -2.12 2.61 -12.62
C SER A 47 -0.72 2.83 -12.04
N VAL A 48 -0.38 4.05 -11.60
CA VAL A 48 0.90 4.33 -10.94
C VAL A 48 0.99 3.60 -9.59
N LEU A 49 -0.06 3.63 -8.79
CA LEU A 49 -0.11 2.92 -7.50
C LEU A 49 -0.02 1.39 -7.68
N GLU A 50 -0.75 0.84 -8.65
CA GLU A 50 -0.75 -0.60 -8.95
C GLU A 50 0.61 -1.07 -9.48
N ASN A 51 1.26 -0.27 -10.33
CA ASN A 51 2.62 -0.57 -10.79
C ASN A 51 3.64 -0.55 -9.64
N PHE A 52 3.46 0.35 -8.66
CA PHE A 52 4.33 0.41 -7.49
C PHE A 52 4.15 -0.80 -6.57
N VAL A 53 2.91 -1.26 -6.40
CA VAL A 53 2.59 -2.43 -5.56
C VAL A 53 2.84 -3.75 -6.31
N GLY A 54 2.82 -3.74 -7.64
CA GLY A 54 2.95 -4.93 -8.47
C GLY A 54 1.70 -5.83 -8.47
N LYS A 55 0.55 -5.28 -8.07
CA LYS A 55 -0.73 -5.99 -7.97
C LYS A 55 -1.86 -5.04 -8.36
N ASP A 56 -2.88 -5.56 -9.04
CA ASP A 56 -4.14 -4.84 -9.23
C ASP A 56 -4.95 -4.92 -7.92
N PHE A 57 -5.25 -3.77 -7.33
CA PHE A 57 -5.98 -3.69 -6.06
C PHE A 57 -6.96 -2.51 -5.98
N LEU A 58 -6.92 -1.59 -6.94
CA LEU A 58 -7.82 -0.45 -6.98
C LEU A 58 -8.99 -0.72 -7.93
N PRO A 59 -10.21 -0.28 -7.58
CA PRO A 59 -11.37 -0.47 -8.44
C PRO A 59 -11.19 0.28 -9.76
N ARG A 60 -11.45 -0.42 -10.86
CA ARG A 60 -11.50 0.17 -12.21
C ARG A 60 -12.95 0.34 -12.65
N GLY A 61 -13.29 1.47 -13.26
CA GLY A 61 -14.65 1.76 -13.71
C GLY A 61 -14.76 3.04 -14.53
N SER A 62 -15.87 3.20 -15.25
CA SER A 62 -16.21 4.43 -15.96
C SER A 62 -16.87 5.42 -14.99
N GLY A 63 -16.30 6.61 -14.80
CA GLY A 63 -16.77 7.63 -13.85
C GLY A 63 -15.65 8.25 -13.00
N ILE A 64 -16.01 8.84 -11.85
CA ILE A 64 -15.02 9.23 -10.83
C ILE A 64 -14.57 7.97 -10.10
N VAL A 65 -13.29 7.63 -10.29
CA VAL A 65 -12.60 6.53 -9.62
C VAL A 65 -11.44 7.12 -8.82
N THR A 66 -11.25 6.59 -7.61
CA THR A 66 -10.26 7.05 -6.62
C THR A 66 -8.86 6.57 -6.96
#